data_AF-A0A4R0GIS2-F1
#
_entry.id   AF-A0A4R0GIS2-F1
#
_cell.length_a   1.000
_cell.length_b   1.000
_cell.length_c   1.000
_cell.angle_alpha   90.00
_cell.angle_beta   90.00
_cell.angle_gamma   90.00
#
_symmetry.space_group_name_H-M   'P 1'
#
loop_
_entity.id
_entity.type
_entity.pdbx_description
1 polymer ?
#
loop_
_entity_poly.entity_id
_entity_poly.type
_entity_poly.pdbx_seq_one_letter_code
_entity_poly.pdbx_strand_id
1 'polypeptide(L)'
;MSVNEKRDVFEPENLIAVDKKIQSLTPKEIKKIIKEVCDTVSRWEQYATNVELDESEIETIKSTHRLYFGKGFIKKIASTL
;
A
#
# COMPACT_ATOMS: atom_id res chain seq x y z
N MET A 1 -9.40 12.13 3.84
CA MET A 1 -9.54 11.17 4.95
C MET A 1 -8.19 11.00 5.62
N SER A 2 -8.17 10.85 6.95
CA SER A 2 -6.96 10.64 7.77
C SER A 2 -7.03 9.29 8.47
N VAL A 3 -5.88 8.64 8.69
CA VAL A 3 -5.77 7.39 9.45
C VAL A 3 -4.93 7.65 10.69
N ASN A 4 -5.49 7.49 11.88
CA ASN A 4 -4.80 7.87 13.12
C ASN A 4 -4.21 9.30 13.04
N GLU A 5 -5.07 10.26 12.65
CA GLU A 5 -4.80 11.70 12.58
C GLU A 5 -3.78 12.14 11.51
N LYS A 6 -3.11 11.21 10.85
CA LYS A 6 -2.22 11.51 9.73
C LYS A 6 -2.97 11.51 8.40
N ARG A 7 -2.51 12.31 7.44
CA ARG A 7 -2.95 12.32 6.02
C ARG A 7 -1.80 12.00 5.06
N ASP A 8 -0.58 12.31 5.46
CA ASP A 8 0.66 12.07 4.74
C ASP A 8 1.71 11.51 5.72
N VAL A 9 2.80 10.94 5.18
CA VAL A 9 3.92 10.38 5.98
C VAL A 9 3.44 9.34 7.01
N PHE A 10 2.57 8.45 6.55
CA PHE A 10 2.13 7.31 7.35
C PHE A 10 3.21 6.24 7.41
N GLU A 11 3.33 5.64 8.58
CA GLU A 11 4.17 4.47 8.80
C GLU A 11 3.29 3.21 8.92
N PRO A 12 3.81 2.01 8.63
CA PRO A 12 3.06 0.76 8.75
C PRO A 12 2.37 0.56 10.09
N GLU A 13 3.01 1.01 11.17
CA GLU A 13 2.49 0.93 12.54
C GLU A 13 1.21 1.76 12.70
N ASN A 14 1.07 2.84 11.93
CA ASN A 14 -0.16 3.64 11.91
C ASN A 14 -1.34 2.88 11.29
N LEU A 15 -1.09 1.95 10.35
CA LEU A 15 -2.14 1.08 9.80
C LEU A 15 -2.42 -0.11 10.71
N ILE A 16 -1.38 -0.72 11.29
CA ILE A 16 -1.54 -1.84 12.22
C ILE A 16 -2.40 -1.41 13.41
N ALA A 17 -2.15 -0.24 13.98
CA ALA A 17 -2.91 0.30 15.13
C ALA A 17 -4.41 0.57 14.85
N VAL A 18 -4.88 0.42 13.61
CA VAL A 18 -6.30 0.47 13.27
C VAL A 18 -7.02 -0.80 13.76
N ASP A 19 -6.31 -1.91 14.01
CA ASP A 19 -6.84 -3.13 14.62
C ASP A 19 -7.65 -2.85 15.90
N LYS A 20 -7.12 -2.00 16.77
CA LYS A 20 -7.76 -1.60 18.03
C LYS A 20 -9.10 -0.89 17.83
N LYS A 21 -9.36 -0.38 16.63
CA LYS A 21 -10.60 0.34 16.26
C LYS A 21 -11.58 -0.54 15.49
N ILE A 22 -11.14 -1.67 14.94
CA ILE A 22 -11.98 -2.59 14.17
C ILE A 22 -12.13 -3.88 14.99
N GLN A 23 -13.25 -4.00 15.70
CA GLN A 23 -13.51 -5.10 16.64
C GLN A 23 -13.45 -6.51 16.01
N SER A 24 -13.53 -6.63 14.69
CA SER A 24 -13.60 -7.91 13.96
C SER A 24 -12.29 -8.35 13.30
N LEU A 25 -11.21 -7.57 13.39
CA LEU A 25 -9.95 -7.91 12.71
C LEU A 25 -8.81 -8.10 13.72
N THR A 26 -8.13 -9.24 13.61
CA THR A 26 -6.91 -9.51 14.36
C THR A 26 -5.71 -8.75 13.76
N PRO A 27 -4.64 -8.50 14.55
CA PRO A 27 -3.42 -7.90 14.02
C PRO A 27 -2.82 -8.68 12.84
N LYS A 28 -2.99 -10.02 12.83
CA LYS A 28 -2.53 -10.89 11.75
C LYS A 28 -3.31 -10.67 10.46
N GLU A 29 -4.63 -10.52 10.53
CA GLU A 29 -5.48 -10.25 9.37
C GLU A 29 -5.20 -8.87 8.80
N ILE A 30 -5.02 -7.85 9.64
CA ILE A 30 -4.65 -6.51 9.16
C ILE A 30 -3.30 -6.51 8.46
N LYS A 31 -2.28 -7.17 9.03
CA LYS A 31 -0.98 -7.34 8.37
C LYS A 31 -1.11 -8.05 7.02
N LYS A 32 -1.98 -9.07 6.93
CA LYS A 32 -2.26 -9.79 5.67
C LYS A 32 -2.90 -8.87 4.63
N ILE A 33 -3.95 -8.13 5.00
CA ILE A 33 -4.64 -7.18 4.11
C ILE A 33 -3.66 -6.11 3.61
N ILE A 34 -2.88 -5.52 4.51
CA ILE A 34 -1.86 -4.52 4.14
C ILE A 34 -0.89 -5.11 3.11
N LYS A 35 -0.38 -6.32 3.37
CA LYS A 35 0.54 -6.99 2.44
C LYS A 35 -0.10 -7.23 1.07
N GLU A 36 -1.32 -7.76 1.03
CA GLU A 36 -2.05 -8.04 -0.23
C GLU A 36 -2.31 -6.78 -1.05
N VAL A 37 -2.69 -5.69 -0.39
CA VAL A 37 -2.87 -4.38 -1.04
C VAL A 37 -1.53 -3.87 -1.57
N CYS A 38 -0.47 -3.88 -0.76
CA CYS A 38 0.85 -3.42 -1.19
C CYS A 38 1.39 -4.25 -2.36
N ASP A 39 1.27 -5.59 -2.31
CA ASP A 39 1.69 -6.48 -3.40
C ASP A 39 0.90 -6.21 -4.68
N THR A 40 -0.40 -5.95 -4.57
CA THR A 40 -1.27 -5.67 -5.72
C THR A 40 -0.94 -4.32 -6.33
N VAL A 41 -0.84 -3.26 -5.53
CA VAL A 41 -0.45 -1.92 -6.02
C VAL A 41 0.95 -1.94 -6.60
N SER A 42 1.88 -2.74 -6.06
CA SER A 42 3.25 -2.86 -6.61
C SER A 42 3.29 -3.49 -8.00
N ARG A 43 2.23 -4.17 -8.43
CA ARG A 43 2.09 -4.78 -9.77
C ARG A 43 1.30 -3.91 -10.74
N TRP A 44 1.00 -2.66 -10.40
CA TRP A 44 0.15 -1.79 -11.21
C TRP A 44 0.63 -1.63 -12.66
N GLU A 45 1.94 -1.60 -12.91
CA GLU A 45 2.49 -1.53 -14.28
C GLU A 45 2.07 -2.74 -15.14
N GLN A 46 1.99 -3.93 -14.55
CA GLN A 46 1.52 -5.13 -15.25
C GLN A 46 0.04 -5.01 -15.63
N TYR A 47 -0.78 -4.45 -14.74
CA TYR A 47 -2.18 -4.19 -15.05
C TYR A 47 -2.33 -3.12 -16.12
N ALA A 48 -1.50 -2.07 -16.09
CA ALA A 48 -1.48 -1.02 -17.10
C ALA A 48 -1.14 -1.57 -18.50
N THR A 49 -0.13 -2.45 -18.58
CA THR A 49 0.19 -3.15 -19.83
C THR A 49 -0.96 -4.04 -20.32
N ASN A 50 -1.64 -4.75 -19.42
CA ASN A 50 -2.75 -5.64 -19.79
C ASN A 50 -3.99 -4.89 -20.34
N VAL A 51 -4.16 -3.61 -19.99
CA VAL A 51 -5.24 -2.77 -20.53
C VAL A 51 -4.77 -1.90 -21.71
N GLU A 52 -3.60 -2.21 -22.28
CA GLU A 52 -3.03 -1.57 -23.47
C GLU A 52 -2.79 -0.05 -23.32
N LEU A 53 -2.46 0.41 -22.11
CA LEU A 53 -1.98 1.78 -21.92
C LEU A 53 -0.64 1.99 -22.63
N ASP A 54 -0.46 3.16 -23.23
CA ASP A 54 0.79 3.50 -23.88
C ASP A 54 1.89 3.86 -22.87
N GLU A 55 3.16 3.84 -23.32
CA GLU A 55 4.30 4.14 -22.45
C GLU A 55 4.25 5.55 -21.86
N SER A 56 3.66 6.51 -22.57
CA SER A 56 3.56 7.90 -22.12
C SER A 56 2.54 8.07 -20.99
N GLU A 57 1.45 7.31 -21.04
CA GLU A 57 0.44 7.22 -19.97
C GLU A 57 1.03 6.54 -18.73
N ILE A 58 1.78 5.45 -18.90
CA ILE A 58 2.48 4.76 -17.81
C ILE A 58 3.46 5.71 -17.12
N GLU A 59 4.27 6.46 -17.87
CA GLU A 59 5.20 7.42 -17.27
C GLU A 59 4.51 8.63 -16.62
N THR A 60 3.38 9.06 -17.17
CA THR A 60 2.53 10.08 -16.52
C THR A 60 2.01 9.56 -15.19
N ILE A 61 1.55 8.31 -15.12
CA ILE A 61 1.07 7.72 -13.85
C ILE A 61 2.23 7.57 -12.85
N LYS A 62 3.41 7.11 -13.27
CA LYS A 62 4.61 6.99 -12.42
C LYS A 62 5.01 8.32 -11.79
N SER A 63 5.00 9.38 -12.58
CA SER A 63 5.45 10.71 -12.14
C SER A 63 4.41 11.42 -11.25
N THR A 64 3.13 11.10 -11.41
CA THR A 64 2.03 11.76 -10.67
C THR A 64 1.57 10.97 -9.44
N HIS A 65 1.75 9.65 -9.42
CA HIS A 65 1.23 8.78 -8.36
C HIS A 65 2.36 8.10 -7.57
N ARG A 66 2.22 8.08 -6.24
CA ARG A 66 3.17 7.47 -5.30
C ARG A 66 3.04 5.93 -5.23
N LEU A 67 2.88 5.26 -6.37
CA LEU A 67 2.61 3.82 -6.44
C LEU A 67 3.85 2.95 -6.11
N TYR A 68 5.04 3.56 -6.05
CA TYR A 68 6.31 2.93 -5.70
C TYR A 68 6.50 2.62 -4.20
N PHE A 69 5.60 3.11 -3.33
CA PHE A 69 5.75 2.95 -1.87
C PHE A 69 5.59 1.51 -1.38
N GLY A 70 4.94 0.62 -2.14
CA GLY A 70 4.65 -0.75 -1.71
C GLY A 70 5.89 -1.55 -1.30
N LYS A 71 6.99 -1.48 -2.07
CA LYS A 71 8.21 -2.26 -1.79
C LYS A 71 8.91 -1.87 -0.49
N GLY A 72 9.06 -0.57 -0.22
CA GLY A 72 9.68 -0.08 1.02
C GLY A 72 8.80 -0.35 2.25
N PHE A 73 7.48 -0.28 2.06
CA PHE A 73 6.49 -0.51 3.10
C PHE A 73 6.43 -1.99 3.53
N ILE A 74 6.45 -2.92 2.57
CA ILE A 74 6.49 -4.36 2.84
C ILE A 74 7.77 -4.75 3.59
N LYS A 75 8.93 -4.16 3.22
CA LYS A 75 10.20 -4.43 3.89
C LYS A 75 10.17 -4.02 5.36
N LYS A 76 9.56 -2.86 5.69
CA LYS A 76 9.37 -2.42 7.08
C LYS A 76 8.46 -3.37 7.86
N ILE A 77 7.34 -3.79 7.30
CA ILE A 77 6.41 -4.75 7.95
C ILE A 77 7.11 -6.09 8.24
N ALA A 78 7.93 -6.57 7.31
CA ALA A 78 8.67 -7.82 7.46
C ALA A 78 9.81 -7.71 8.48
N SER A 79 10.39 -6.52 8.71
CA SER A 79 11.45 -6.29 9.71
C SER A 79 10.93 -6.06 11.14
N THR A 80 9.63 -5.83 11.31
CA THR A 80 8.97 -5.72 12.63
C THR A 80 8.51 -7.11 13.16
N LEU A 81 9.10 -8.18 12.63
CA LEU A 81 9.02 -9.58 13.10
C LEU A 81 10.20 -9.88 14.03
#